data_AF-A0A0C2XAI8-F1
#
_entry.id   AF-A0A0C2XAI8-F1
#
_cell.length_a   1.000
_cell.length_b   1.000
_cell.length_c   1.000
_cell.angle_alpha   90.00
_cell.angle_beta   90.00
_cell.angle_gamma   90.00
#
_symmetry.space_group_name_H-M   'P 1'
#
loop_
_entity.id
_entity.type
_entity.pdbx_description
1 polymer ?
#
loop_
_entity_poly.entity_id
_entity_poly.type
_entity_poly.pdbx_seq_one_letter_code
_entity_poly.pdbx_strand_id
1 'polypeptide(L)'
;MELINRKGISWELSDGVWGRSPDQRDEDTTFRSLHFQELLPPNTPGGIWSVIHGDLGVDTQDISFWLDEDALFLVEFISPEDIWRIHFRHLSTNETHRRAFAPFIDFNKGSHLIWENFELLCYEERISAQFFDHHNHNGTKQRAAIFLDWTTGEIMMPYTVALDITFLTKDLLVLAIPVLTEYGTIVLEVKSLKSGITLYRCELPISWRNYSVRFLSHPSSNQGANCPTRYAKLFVPDPSLDILGIALRDSENRLSATIVLSIDLFLRKCHGLMALSEDTGQHATPTFEWEQWGPDVTRWLPDNTRGDSGPRTVYGARMVAMIFDGRAYYNGLLDFNPRTILHSPAKEKGDDYELTVQIEETEIILHGRVIKSRLPCRVRLSTRREQYWNLSLQANTIIGRKVSVESPLNHYLNIINRRACSTSFRFCLGTLLIPGNLYHPKGFKEPHIL
;
A
#
# COMPACT_ATOMS: atom_id res chain seq x y z
N MET A 1 11.95 13.56 16.93
CA MET A 1 10.63 14.21 16.93
C MET A 1 10.24 14.26 15.45
N GLU A 2 9.55 13.22 14.95
CA GLU A 2 9.01 13.25 13.59
C GLU A 2 7.81 14.18 13.65
N LEU A 3 8.00 15.43 13.25
CA LEU A 3 6.90 16.26 12.78
C LEU A 3 6.40 15.57 11.51
N ILE A 4 5.49 14.60 11.68
CA ILE A 4 4.60 14.14 10.62
C ILE A 4 4.01 15.42 10.05
N ASN A 5 4.28 15.65 8.78
CA ASN A 5 3.90 16.88 8.11
C ASN A 5 2.38 16.88 7.94
N ARG A 6 1.68 17.43 8.94
CA ARG A 6 0.22 17.43 9.16
C ARG A 6 -0.63 18.10 8.07
N LYS A 7 -0.06 18.39 6.90
CA LYS A 7 -0.78 18.90 5.74
C LYS A 7 -1.04 17.75 4.79
N GLY A 8 -2.19 17.12 4.99
CA GLY A 8 -2.62 15.90 4.34
C GLY A 8 -3.23 16.23 3.00
N ILE A 9 -2.62 15.74 1.94
CA ILE A 9 -3.35 15.55 0.69
C ILE A 9 -3.92 14.14 0.82
N SER A 10 -5.24 13.98 0.82
CA SER A 10 -5.83 12.65 0.60
C SER A 10 -5.54 12.27 -0.84
N TRP A 11 -4.85 11.15 -1.03
CA TRP A 11 -4.47 10.63 -2.33
C TRP A 11 -4.49 9.10 -2.36
N GLU A 12 -4.71 8.58 -3.55
CA GLU A 12 -4.72 7.16 -3.89
C GLU A 12 -3.82 6.97 -5.11
N LEU A 13 -3.00 5.91 -5.08
CA LEU A 13 -2.23 5.45 -6.22
C LEU A 13 -2.71 4.06 -6.60
N SER A 14 -3.34 3.94 -7.75
CA SER A 14 -3.90 2.68 -8.24
C SER A 14 -3.80 2.64 -9.77
N ASP A 15 -3.45 1.46 -10.30
CA ASP A 15 -3.24 1.13 -11.71
C ASP A 15 -2.53 2.19 -12.58
N GLY A 16 -1.51 2.85 -12.02
CA GLY A 16 -0.71 3.85 -12.74
C GLY A 16 -1.37 5.24 -12.82
N VAL A 17 -2.45 5.46 -12.07
CA VAL A 17 -3.12 6.74 -11.90
C VAL A 17 -2.92 7.25 -10.49
N TRP A 18 -2.79 8.56 -10.38
CA TRP A 18 -2.77 9.28 -9.13
C TRP A 18 -4.06 10.07 -8.98
N GLY A 19 -4.90 9.62 -8.04
CA GLY A 19 -6.08 10.35 -7.58
C GLY A 19 -5.70 11.17 -6.36
N ARG A 20 -6.06 12.46 -6.35
CA ARG A 20 -5.74 13.35 -5.23
C ARG A 20 -6.80 14.42 -5.05
N SER A 21 -6.98 14.85 -3.81
CA SER A 21 -7.64 16.12 -3.54
C SER A 21 -6.71 17.30 -3.93
N PRO A 22 -7.24 18.50 -4.25
CA PRO A 22 -6.40 19.67 -4.53
C PRO A 22 -5.50 20.02 -3.35
N ASP A 23 -4.33 20.57 -3.69
CA ASP A 23 -3.21 20.82 -2.77
C ASP A 23 -3.59 21.84 -1.67
N GLN A 24 -3.02 21.65 -0.47
CA GLN A 24 -3.09 22.53 0.72
C GLN A 24 -4.33 22.35 1.63
N ARG A 25 -4.37 21.23 2.34
CA ARG A 25 -5.29 21.01 3.47
C ARG A 25 -4.56 20.51 4.70
N ASP A 26 -5.19 20.66 5.86
CA ASP A 26 -4.77 19.97 7.07
C ASP A 26 -5.17 18.48 6.96
N GLU A 27 -4.34 17.58 7.49
CA GLU A 27 -4.72 16.17 7.72
C GLU A 27 -6.06 16.15 8.49
N ASP A 28 -6.94 15.22 8.15
CA ASP A 28 -8.27 15.02 8.76
C ASP A 28 -9.37 16.02 8.34
N THR A 29 -9.11 16.87 7.34
CA THR A 29 -10.16 17.72 6.75
C THR A 29 -10.85 17.06 5.57
N THR A 30 -12.15 17.34 5.43
CA THR A 30 -12.93 16.83 4.31
C THR A 30 -12.58 17.56 3.00
N PHE A 31 -12.90 16.91 1.88
CA PHE A 31 -12.75 17.46 0.55
C PHE A 31 -13.91 17.15 -0.35
N ARG A 32 -14.16 18.10 -1.24
CA ARG A 32 -15.22 18.03 -2.25
C ARG A 32 -14.67 18.04 -3.66
N SER A 33 -13.37 17.93 -3.88
CA SER A 33 -12.81 18.00 -5.23
C SER A 33 -11.68 17.00 -5.38
N LEU A 34 -11.56 16.45 -6.59
CA LEU A 34 -10.61 15.41 -6.93
C LEU A 34 -10.01 15.64 -8.30
N HIS A 35 -8.75 15.26 -8.45
CA HIS A 35 -8.04 15.21 -9.71
C HIS A 35 -7.41 13.83 -9.85
N PHE A 36 -7.74 13.15 -10.92
CA PHE A 36 -7.11 11.91 -11.36
C PHE A 36 -6.18 12.21 -12.53
N GLN A 37 -4.97 11.69 -12.48
CA GLN A 37 -3.99 11.89 -13.54
C GLN A 37 -3.18 10.61 -13.77
N GLU A 38 -3.04 10.20 -15.02
CA GLU A 38 -2.16 9.09 -15.40
C GLU A 38 -0.69 9.47 -15.16
N LEU A 39 0.09 8.54 -14.60
CA LEU A 39 1.47 8.77 -14.20
C LEU A 39 2.43 8.57 -15.38
N LEU A 40 2.33 9.43 -16.37
CA LEU A 40 3.17 9.41 -17.58
C LEU A 40 4.16 10.57 -17.62
N PRO A 41 5.28 10.43 -18.34
CA PRO A 41 6.18 11.55 -18.61
C PRO A 41 5.43 12.72 -19.29
N PRO A 42 5.72 13.99 -18.96
CA PRO A 42 5.03 15.16 -19.53
C PRO A 42 5.10 15.24 -21.06
N ASN A 43 6.13 14.66 -21.66
CA ASN A 43 6.37 14.64 -23.10
C ASN A 43 5.79 13.40 -23.80
N THR A 44 4.87 12.68 -23.17
CA THR A 44 4.29 11.46 -23.74
C THR A 44 3.37 11.80 -24.93
N PRO A 45 3.59 11.21 -26.12
CA PRO A 45 2.75 11.45 -27.28
C PRO A 45 1.27 11.11 -27.01
N GLY A 46 0.35 11.97 -27.44
CA GLY A 46 -1.09 11.81 -27.20
C GLY A 46 -1.60 12.46 -25.91
N GLY A 47 -0.71 13.02 -25.08
CA GLY A 47 -1.07 13.67 -23.83
C GLY A 47 -1.33 12.68 -22.68
N ILE A 48 -1.55 13.24 -21.49
CA ILE A 48 -1.78 12.50 -20.26
C ILE A 48 -3.29 12.44 -20.02
N TRP A 49 -3.83 11.25 -19.75
CA TRP A 49 -5.23 11.15 -19.33
C TRP A 49 -5.42 11.80 -17.96
N SER A 50 -6.47 12.61 -17.82
CA SER A 50 -6.82 13.25 -16.56
C SER A 50 -8.32 13.50 -16.45
N VAL A 51 -8.85 13.38 -15.24
CA VAL A 51 -10.25 13.71 -14.90
C VAL A 51 -10.24 14.64 -13.70
N ILE A 52 -11.01 15.73 -13.77
CA ILE A 52 -11.10 16.71 -12.68
C ILE A 52 -12.56 16.84 -12.27
N HIS A 53 -12.83 16.61 -10.99
CA HIS A 53 -14.11 16.88 -10.35
C HIS A 53 -13.97 18.09 -9.45
N GLY A 54 -14.58 19.20 -9.88
CA GLY A 54 -14.58 20.46 -9.12
C GLY A 54 -15.46 20.41 -7.87
N ASP A 55 -16.50 19.58 -7.89
CA ASP A 55 -17.36 19.28 -6.74
C ASP A 55 -17.80 17.81 -6.75
N LEU A 56 -17.62 17.11 -5.64
CA LEU A 56 -18.08 15.74 -5.39
C LEU A 56 -19.49 15.73 -4.81
N GLY A 57 -20.00 16.85 -4.31
CA GLY A 57 -21.31 16.90 -3.66
C GLY A 57 -21.36 16.24 -2.28
N VAL A 58 -20.25 15.70 -1.78
CA VAL A 58 -20.12 15.05 -0.47
C VAL A 58 -18.79 15.45 0.19
N ASP A 59 -18.79 15.56 1.51
CA ASP A 59 -17.62 15.94 2.30
C ASP A 59 -16.74 14.70 2.55
N THR A 60 -15.84 14.44 1.61
CA THR A 60 -15.06 13.20 1.53
C THR A 60 -13.83 13.27 2.44
N GLN A 61 -13.52 12.21 3.19
CA GLN A 61 -12.30 12.11 4.01
C GLN A 61 -11.26 11.18 3.39
N ASP A 62 -11.71 10.09 2.78
CA ASP A 62 -10.86 9.10 2.12
C ASP A 62 -11.45 8.70 0.74
N ILE A 63 -10.58 8.23 -0.14
CA ILE A 63 -10.95 7.79 -1.49
C ILE A 63 -10.36 6.43 -1.79
N SER A 64 -11.06 5.67 -2.61
CA SER A 64 -10.43 4.61 -3.39
C SER A 64 -11.03 4.54 -4.78
N PHE A 65 -10.35 3.89 -5.71
CA PHE A 65 -10.89 3.72 -7.06
C PHE A 65 -10.37 2.46 -7.74
N TRP A 66 -11.19 1.95 -8.66
CA TRP A 66 -10.85 0.86 -9.55
C TRP A 66 -11.15 1.27 -10.99
N LEU A 67 -10.07 1.47 -11.76
CA LEU A 67 -10.17 2.05 -13.10
C LEU A 67 -10.85 1.14 -14.11
N ASP A 68 -10.75 -0.18 -13.94
CA ASP A 68 -11.32 -1.10 -14.93
C ASP A 68 -12.84 -0.99 -15.01
N GLU A 69 -13.49 -0.77 -13.87
CA GLU A 69 -14.94 -0.62 -13.82
C GLU A 69 -15.38 0.83 -13.80
N ASP A 70 -14.47 1.78 -14.00
CA ASP A 70 -14.76 3.20 -13.81
C ASP A 70 -15.38 3.46 -12.41
N ALA A 71 -14.92 2.73 -11.38
CA ALA A 71 -15.48 2.79 -10.03
C ALA A 71 -14.68 3.75 -9.13
N LEU A 72 -15.39 4.66 -8.48
CA LEU A 72 -14.90 5.63 -7.50
C LEU A 72 -15.65 5.44 -6.19
N PHE A 73 -14.90 5.28 -5.12
CA PHE A 73 -15.41 5.13 -3.76
C PHE A 73 -15.04 6.38 -2.96
N LEU A 74 -16.04 7.07 -2.42
CA LEU A 74 -15.85 8.26 -1.58
C LEU A 74 -16.30 7.95 -0.16
N VAL A 75 -15.43 8.15 0.81
CA VAL A 75 -15.73 7.94 2.23
C VAL A 75 -16.12 9.26 2.86
N GLU A 76 -17.29 9.32 3.48
CA GLU A 76 -17.81 10.46 4.23
C GLU A 76 -18.04 10.06 5.69
N PHE A 77 -17.70 10.95 6.62
CA PHE A 77 -18.06 10.80 8.03
C PHE A 77 -19.21 11.74 8.37
N ILE A 78 -20.32 11.18 8.85
CA ILE A 78 -21.53 11.92 9.16
C ILE A 78 -21.61 12.12 10.68
N SER A 79 -21.24 13.32 11.11
CA SER A 79 -21.41 13.80 12.49
C SER A 79 -22.79 14.46 12.66
N PRO A 80 -23.51 14.25 13.78
CA PRO A 80 -23.10 13.61 15.03
C PRO A 80 -23.45 12.12 15.16
N GLU A 81 -23.91 11.48 14.08
CA GLU A 81 -24.47 10.11 14.11
C GLU A 81 -23.39 9.01 14.23
N ASP A 82 -22.10 9.39 14.18
CA ASP A 82 -20.94 8.48 14.16
C ASP A 82 -21.06 7.44 13.02
N ILE A 83 -21.53 7.88 11.84
CA ILE A 83 -21.71 7.02 10.66
C ILE A 83 -20.57 7.25 9.67
N TRP A 84 -19.95 6.15 9.23
CA TRP A 84 -19.09 6.14 8.05
C TRP A 84 -19.91 5.72 6.84
N ARG A 85 -19.95 6.55 5.81
CA ARG A 85 -20.68 6.29 4.57
C ARG A 85 -19.71 6.12 3.42
N ILE A 86 -19.83 5.04 2.66
CA ILE A 86 -19.11 4.86 1.39
C ILE A 86 -20.07 5.13 0.25
N HIS A 87 -19.78 6.12 -0.58
CA HIS A 87 -20.52 6.43 -1.81
C HIS A 87 -19.88 5.71 -3.00
N PHE A 88 -20.71 5.11 -3.84
CA PHE A 88 -20.29 4.37 -5.04
C PHE A 88 -20.59 5.16 -6.30
N ARG A 89 -19.56 5.60 -7.01
CA ARG A 89 -19.69 6.52 -8.15
C ARG A 89 -18.89 6.08 -9.36
N HIS A 90 -19.25 6.63 -10.51
CA HIS A 90 -18.44 6.58 -11.71
C HIS A 90 -17.24 7.52 -11.54
N LEU A 91 -16.02 7.02 -11.77
CA LEU A 91 -14.81 7.85 -11.74
C LEU A 91 -14.87 8.92 -12.83
N SER A 92 -15.39 8.59 -14.01
CA SER A 92 -15.45 9.50 -15.16
C SER A 92 -16.50 10.60 -15.04
N THR A 93 -17.67 10.31 -14.46
CA THR A 93 -18.82 11.24 -14.41
C THR A 93 -19.19 11.73 -13.01
N ASN A 94 -18.67 11.10 -11.95
CA ASN A 94 -19.05 11.34 -10.55
C ASN A 94 -20.56 11.11 -10.26
N GLU A 95 -21.28 10.43 -11.17
CA GLU A 95 -22.65 9.96 -10.95
C GLU A 95 -22.65 8.63 -10.18
N THR A 96 -23.80 8.21 -9.63
CA THR A 96 -23.93 6.90 -8.96
C THR A 96 -23.50 5.75 -9.86
N HIS A 97 -22.67 4.85 -9.34
CA HIS A 97 -22.16 3.71 -10.09
C HIS A 97 -23.26 2.68 -10.36
N ARG A 98 -23.52 2.34 -11.63
CA ARG A 98 -24.66 1.48 -12.01
C ARG A 98 -24.57 0.04 -11.53
N ARG A 99 -23.35 -0.48 -11.35
CA ARG A 99 -23.12 -1.84 -10.81
C ARG A 99 -23.18 -1.92 -9.29
N ALA A 100 -23.17 -0.79 -8.58
CA ALA A 100 -23.17 -0.82 -7.13
C ALA A 100 -24.52 -1.33 -6.63
N PHE A 101 -24.49 -2.17 -5.60
CA PHE A 101 -25.70 -2.70 -4.98
C PHE A 101 -26.63 -1.57 -4.50
N ALA A 102 -26.04 -0.48 -4.01
CA ALA A 102 -26.70 0.73 -3.55
C ALA A 102 -25.84 1.96 -3.89
N PRO A 103 -26.42 3.17 -3.94
CA PRO A 103 -25.64 4.40 -4.16
C PRO A 103 -24.62 4.66 -3.05
N PHE A 104 -24.91 4.19 -1.84
CA PHE A 104 -24.00 4.25 -0.69
C PHE A 104 -24.29 3.10 0.28
N ILE A 105 -23.32 2.82 1.16
CA ILE A 105 -23.46 1.91 2.30
C ILE A 105 -23.06 2.65 3.56
N ASP A 106 -23.90 2.53 4.60
CA ASP A 106 -23.67 3.12 5.91
C ASP A 106 -23.15 2.09 6.90
N PHE A 107 -22.06 2.45 7.56
CA PHE A 107 -21.52 1.75 8.70
C PHE A 107 -21.85 2.58 9.93
N ASN A 108 -22.59 1.98 10.86
CA ASN A 108 -22.99 2.62 12.11
C ASN A 108 -22.10 2.12 13.24
N LYS A 109 -21.63 3.01 14.12
CA LYS A 109 -20.75 2.66 15.23
C LYS A 109 -21.31 1.55 16.13
N GLY A 110 -22.59 1.63 16.46
CA GLY A 110 -23.23 0.65 17.35
C GLY A 110 -22.42 0.44 18.64
N SER A 111 -22.05 -0.81 18.92
CA SER A 111 -21.20 -1.22 20.05
C SER A 111 -19.73 -1.44 19.68
N HIS A 112 -19.30 -1.03 18.49
CA HIS A 112 -17.93 -1.23 18.01
C HIS A 112 -16.94 -0.33 18.75
N LEU A 113 -15.87 -0.94 19.26
CA LEU A 113 -14.87 -0.25 20.09
C LEU A 113 -13.86 0.54 19.23
N ILE A 114 -13.50 0.02 18.07
CA ILE A 114 -12.56 0.65 17.13
C ILE A 114 -13.37 1.31 16.02
N TRP A 115 -13.36 2.64 15.96
CA TRP A 115 -14.23 3.42 15.06
C TRP A 115 -13.71 4.81 14.64
N GLU A 116 -12.66 5.32 15.30
CA GLU A 116 -12.27 6.73 15.21
C GLU A 116 -11.86 7.17 13.80
N ASN A 117 -11.06 6.35 13.11
CA ASN A 117 -10.53 6.65 11.78
C ASN A 117 -10.92 5.55 10.80
N PHE A 118 -10.90 5.88 9.51
CA PHE A 118 -11.28 4.99 8.43
C PHE A 118 -10.20 4.92 7.34
N GLU A 119 -9.96 3.72 6.81
CA GLU A 119 -9.14 3.47 5.62
C GLU A 119 -9.89 2.51 4.70
N LEU A 120 -10.04 2.88 3.43
CA LEU A 120 -10.66 2.04 2.43
C LEU A 120 -9.58 1.29 1.62
N LEU A 121 -9.69 -0.04 1.53
CA LEU A 121 -8.96 -0.81 0.53
C LEU A 121 -9.94 -1.36 -0.51
N CYS A 122 -9.65 -1.12 -1.78
CA CYS A 122 -10.39 -1.70 -2.89
C CYS A 122 -9.55 -2.77 -3.59
N TYR A 123 -10.19 -3.89 -3.92
CA TYR A 123 -9.65 -4.88 -4.83
C TYR A 123 -10.76 -5.48 -5.69
N GLU A 124 -10.86 -5.03 -6.94
CA GLU A 124 -11.94 -5.44 -7.86
C GLU A 124 -13.34 -5.19 -7.26
N GLU A 125 -14.20 -6.21 -7.24
CA GLU A 125 -15.53 -6.14 -6.63
C GLU A 125 -15.50 -6.15 -5.09
N ARG A 126 -14.33 -6.26 -4.47
CA ARG A 126 -14.16 -6.37 -3.01
C ARG A 126 -13.72 -5.04 -2.42
N ILE A 127 -14.35 -4.62 -1.35
CA ILE A 127 -13.85 -3.54 -0.50
C ILE A 127 -13.62 -4.01 0.93
N SER A 128 -12.61 -3.43 1.55
CA SER A 128 -12.32 -3.53 2.98
C SER A 128 -12.56 -2.16 3.61
N ALA A 129 -13.61 -2.06 4.42
CA ALA A 129 -13.85 -0.92 5.29
C ALA A 129 -13.06 -1.13 6.58
N GLN A 130 -11.94 -0.41 6.76
CA GLN A 130 -11.07 -0.58 7.92
C GLN A 130 -11.18 0.58 8.88
N PHE A 131 -11.45 0.26 10.14
CA PHE A 131 -11.52 1.20 11.24
C PHE A 131 -10.26 1.08 12.09
N PHE A 132 -9.73 2.19 12.58
CA PHE A 132 -8.61 2.17 13.51
C PHE A 132 -8.69 3.28 14.54
N ASP A 133 -8.10 3.01 15.70
CA ASP A 133 -8.01 3.91 16.84
C ASP A 133 -6.54 3.97 17.28
N HIS A 134 -6.08 5.15 17.67
CA HIS A 134 -4.74 5.39 18.18
C HIS A 134 -4.63 5.22 19.71
N HIS A 135 -5.74 5.06 20.42
CA HIS A 135 -5.81 5.29 21.86
C HIS A 135 -5.62 4.08 22.78
N ASN A 136 -5.60 2.84 22.30
CA ASN A 136 -5.68 1.68 23.21
C ASN A 136 -4.47 0.71 23.12
N HIS A 137 -3.84 0.52 24.28
CA HIS A 137 -2.83 -0.50 24.65
C HIS A 137 -1.39 -0.27 24.14
N ASN A 138 -0.56 0.38 24.96
CA ASN A 138 0.91 0.41 24.82
C ASN A 138 1.44 0.88 23.45
N GLY A 139 0.64 1.65 22.70
CA GLY A 139 1.01 2.15 21.37
C GLY A 139 0.83 1.16 20.22
N THR A 140 0.23 -0.01 20.44
CA THR A 140 -0.04 -0.98 19.38
C THR A 140 -1.33 -0.63 18.65
N LYS A 141 -1.23 -0.14 17.40
CA LYS A 141 -2.41 0.14 16.56
C LYS A 141 -3.21 -1.15 16.35
N GLN A 142 -4.50 -1.13 16.74
CA GLN A 142 -5.46 -2.17 16.38
C GLN A 142 -6.35 -1.68 15.24
N ARG A 143 -6.82 -2.62 14.44
CA ARG A 143 -7.77 -2.39 13.36
C ARG A 143 -8.98 -3.28 13.52
N ALA A 144 -10.13 -2.77 13.10
CA ALA A 144 -11.27 -3.61 12.79
C ALA A 144 -11.58 -3.48 11.31
N ALA A 145 -12.03 -4.55 10.66
CA ALA A 145 -12.44 -4.46 9.27
C ALA A 145 -13.75 -5.20 9.01
N ILE A 146 -14.50 -4.66 8.04
CA ILE A 146 -15.63 -5.31 7.40
C ILE A 146 -15.26 -5.49 5.92
N PHE A 147 -15.44 -6.70 5.39
CA PHE A 147 -15.24 -6.97 3.97
C PHE A 147 -16.57 -7.26 3.32
N LEU A 148 -16.80 -6.63 2.17
CA LEU A 148 -18.02 -6.82 1.41
C LEU A 148 -17.76 -6.77 -0.10
N ASP A 149 -18.69 -7.37 -0.84
CA ASP A 149 -18.83 -7.20 -2.28
C ASP A 149 -19.67 -5.96 -2.55
N TRP A 150 -19.09 -4.92 -3.15
CA TRP A 150 -19.81 -3.65 -3.35
C TRP A 150 -20.86 -3.74 -4.47
N THR A 151 -20.79 -4.76 -5.32
CA THR A 151 -21.74 -5.00 -6.40
C THR A 151 -22.96 -5.80 -5.94
N THR A 152 -22.81 -6.68 -4.96
CA THR A 152 -23.92 -7.49 -4.42
C THR A 152 -24.40 -7.04 -3.04
N GLY A 153 -23.61 -6.23 -2.32
CA GLY A 153 -23.87 -5.84 -0.94
C GLY A 153 -23.58 -6.95 0.08
N GLU A 154 -23.06 -8.11 -0.35
CA GLU A 154 -22.80 -9.26 0.52
C GLU A 154 -21.64 -8.98 1.46
N ILE A 155 -21.87 -9.13 2.77
CA ILE A 155 -20.82 -9.07 3.79
C ILE A 155 -20.09 -10.42 3.83
N MET A 156 -18.87 -10.44 3.32
CA MET A 156 -18.02 -11.63 3.25
C MET A 156 -17.22 -11.86 4.54
N MET A 157 -16.91 -10.78 5.26
CA MET A 157 -16.35 -10.83 6.60
C MET A 157 -17.00 -9.76 7.47
N PRO A 158 -17.68 -10.13 8.57
CA PRO A 158 -18.24 -9.15 9.49
C PRO A 158 -17.13 -8.42 10.26
N TYR A 159 -17.51 -7.45 11.08
CA TYR A 159 -16.60 -6.67 11.92
C TYR A 159 -15.63 -7.59 12.68
N THR A 160 -14.38 -7.59 12.25
CA THR A 160 -13.33 -8.48 12.77
C THR A 160 -12.15 -7.64 13.21
N VAL A 161 -11.73 -7.82 14.47
CA VAL A 161 -10.59 -7.11 15.06
C VAL A 161 -9.29 -7.87 14.77
N ALA A 162 -8.26 -7.16 14.35
CA ALA A 162 -6.91 -7.66 14.08
C ALA A 162 -5.88 -6.54 14.34
N LEU A 163 -4.58 -6.87 14.28
CA LEU A 163 -3.50 -5.88 14.24
C LEU A 163 -3.46 -5.18 12.88
N ASP A 164 -3.56 -5.95 11.79
CA ASP A 164 -3.75 -5.44 10.43
C ASP A 164 -4.37 -6.51 9.52
N ILE A 165 -4.92 -6.09 8.37
CA ILE A 165 -5.61 -6.97 7.41
C ILE A 165 -5.35 -6.49 5.97
N THR A 166 -5.06 -7.43 5.06
CA THR A 166 -4.95 -7.14 3.63
C THR A 166 -5.37 -8.35 2.77
N PHE A 167 -5.53 -8.12 1.47
CA PHE A 167 -5.74 -9.17 0.48
C PHE A 167 -4.42 -9.88 0.15
N LEU A 168 -4.46 -11.21 0.09
CA LEU A 168 -3.42 -12.01 -0.57
C LEU A 168 -3.78 -12.28 -2.04
N THR A 169 -5.06 -12.56 -2.29
CA THR A 169 -5.64 -12.75 -3.62
C THR A 169 -7.09 -12.24 -3.58
N LYS A 170 -7.83 -12.35 -4.70
CA LYS A 170 -9.24 -11.93 -4.77
C LYS A 170 -10.11 -12.66 -3.74
N ASP A 171 -9.76 -13.90 -3.42
CA ASP A 171 -10.54 -14.79 -2.57
C ASP A 171 -9.88 -15.10 -1.22
N LEU A 172 -8.68 -14.56 -0.96
CA LEU A 172 -7.91 -14.84 0.24
C LEU A 172 -7.49 -13.55 0.96
N LEU A 173 -7.74 -13.52 2.26
CA LEU A 173 -7.23 -12.49 3.16
C LEU A 173 -6.11 -13.05 4.03
N VAL A 174 -5.23 -12.14 4.47
CA VAL A 174 -4.35 -12.38 5.61
C VAL A 174 -4.66 -11.37 6.71
N LEU A 175 -4.84 -11.87 7.92
CA LEU A 175 -5.06 -11.09 9.13
C LEU A 175 -3.88 -11.31 10.07
N ALA A 176 -3.31 -10.24 10.61
CA ALA A 176 -2.36 -10.35 11.72
C ALA A 176 -3.13 -10.33 13.05
N ILE A 177 -3.14 -11.43 13.78
CA ILE A 177 -3.93 -11.60 15.02
C ILE A 177 -2.98 -11.72 16.21
N PRO A 178 -3.23 -11.01 17.33
CA PRO A 178 -2.49 -11.22 18.56
C PRO A 178 -3.01 -12.47 19.27
N VAL A 179 -2.12 -13.44 19.55
CA VAL A 179 -2.48 -14.64 20.31
C VAL A 179 -1.84 -14.56 21.70
N LEU A 180 -2.65 -14.85 22.72
CA LEU A 180 -2.22 -14.90 24.11
C LEU A 180 -1.49 -16.23 24.39
N THR A 181 -0.22 -16.27 24.02
CA THR A 181 0.74 -17.29 24.46
C THR A 181 1.57 -16.74 25.63
N GLU A 182 2.42 -17.55 26.25
CA GLU A 182 3.37 -17.10 27.29
C GLU A 182 4.19 -15.88 26.83
N TYR A 183 4.59 -15.88 25.54
CA TYR A 183 5.41 -14.83 24.93
C TYR A 183 4.61 -13.80 24.10
N GLY A 184 3.29 -14.00 23.95
CA GLY A 184 2.40 -13.17 23.15
C GLY A 184 2.75 -13.15 21.67
N THR A 185 2.38 -14.19 20.93
CA THR A 185 2.75 -14.38 19.50
C THR A 185 1.85 -13.62 18.53
N ILE A 186 2.41 -13.12 17.42
CA ILE A 186 1.61 -12.67 16.27
C ILE A 186 1.37 -13.86 15.34
N VAL A 187 0.12 -14.10 14.98
CA VAL A 187 -0.25 -15.12 14.00
C VAL A 187 -0.79 -14.47 12.73
N LEU A 188 -0.29 -14.88 11.58
CA LEU A 188 -0.88 -14.61 10.28
C LEU A 188 -1.97 -15.65 10.02
N GLU A 189 -3.23 -15.22 10.10
CA GLU A 189 -4.39 -16.04 9.80
C GLU A 189 -4.80 -15.86 8.35
N VAL A 190 -4.83 -16.96 7.57
CA VAL A 190 -5.27 -16.94 6.18
C VAL A 190 -6.71 -17.40 6.09
N LYS A 191 -7.57 -16.53 5.54
CA LYS A 191 -9.01 -16.75 5.48
C LYS A 191 -9.51 -16.74 4.04
N SER A 192 -10.40 -17.68 3.72
CA SER A 192 -11.10 -17.67 2.43
C SER A 192 -12.34 -16.80 2.52
N LEU A 193 -12.45 -15.83 1.61
CA LEU A 193 -13.65 -15.01 1.46
C LEU A 193 -14.82 -15.81 0.89
N LYS A 194 -14.54 -16.79 0.03
CA LYS A 194 -15.58 -17.60 -0.62
C LYS A 194 -16.33 -18.52 0.34
N SER A 195 -15.62 -19.14 1.28
CA SER A 195 -16.21 -20.08 2.25
C SER A 195 -16.36 -19.49 3.65
N GLY A 196 -15.78 -18.32 3.92
CA GLY A 196 -15.81 -17.66 5.23
C GLY A 196 -14.98 -18.35 6.32
N ILE A 197 -14.26 -19.44 5.99
CA ILE A 197 -13.46 -20.21 6.94
C ILE A 197 -11.99 -19.78 6.95
N THR A 198 -11.38 -19.91 8.11
CA THR A 198 -9.94 -19.86 8.27
C THR A 198 -9.32 -21.13 7.72
N LEU A 199 -8.39 -21.00 6.77
CA LEU A 199 -7.72 -22.13 6.13
C LEU A 199 -6.57 -22.65 7.00
N TYR A 200 -5.70 -21.76 7.46
CA TYR A 200 -4.53 -22.08 8.29
C TYR A 200 -3.98 -20.82 8.97
N ARG A 201 -3.07 -21.05 9.91
CA ARG A 201 -2.39 -20.03 10.70
C ARG A 201 -0.88 -20.20 10.61
N CYS A 202 -0.16 -19.08 10.62
CA CYS A 202 1.29 -19.04 10.48
C CYS A 202 1.88 -18.13 11.55
N GLU A 203 2.68 -18.67 12.46
CA GLU A 203 3.27 -17.90 13.55
C GLU A 203 4.42 -17.03 13.04
N LEU A 204 4.43 -15.75 13.43
CA LEU A 204 5.60 -14.89 13.29
C LEU A 204 6.51 -15.02 14.53
N PRO A 205 7.85 -14.99 14.36
CA PRO A 205 8.81 -15.17 15.44
C PRO A 205 9.00 -13.88 16.27
N ILE A 206 7.92 -13.15 16.55
CA ILE A 206 7.91 -11.86 17.23
C ILE A 206 6.69 -11.72 18.16
N SER A 207 6.83 -10.88 19.18
CA SER A 207 5.75 -10.61 20.12
C SER A 207 4.89 -9.41 19.70
N TRP A 208 3.56 -9.57 19.74
CA TRP A 208 2.64 -8.44 19.48
C TRP A 208 2.71 -7.36 20.57
N ARG A 209 3.27 -7.69 21.74
CA ARG A 209 3.48 -6.72 22.83
C ARG A 209 4.58 -5.71 22.50
N ASN A 210 5.55 -6.12 21.69
CA ASN A 210 6.72 -5.30 21.34
C ASN A 210 6.55 -4.64 19.98
N TYR A 211 5.75 -5.22 19.08
CA TYR A 211 5.64 -4.77 17.70
C TYR A 211 4.20 -4.48 17.32
N SER A 212 4.00 -3.31 16.71
CA SER A 212 2.84 -3.05 15.87
C SER A 212 3.09 -3.59 14.46
N VAL A 213 2.05 -4.14 13.83
CA VAL A 213 2.11 -4.74 12.50
C VAL A 213 1.41 -3.83 11.52
N ARG A 214 2.01 -3.63 10.35
CA ARG A 214 1.36 -3.00 9.21
C ARG A 214 1.67 -3.74 7.91
N PHE A 215 0.65 -4.09 7.15
CA PHE A 215 0.80 -4.59 5.81
C PHE A 215 1.06 -3.45 4.82
N LEU A 216 2.07 -3.65 3.99
CA LEU A 216 2.52 -2.76 2.93
C LEU A 216 2.24 -3.48 1.62
N SER A 217 1.03 -3.37 1.10
CA SER A 217 0.67 -3.92 -0.20
C SER A 217 -0.51 -3.19 -0.79
N HIS A 218 -0.48 -2.98 -2.10
CA HIS A 218 -1.68 -2.68 -2.85
C HIS A 218 -2.04 -3.92 -3.66
N PRO A 219 -3.25 -4.47 -3.53
CA PRO A 219 -3.67 -5.55 -4.41
C PRO A 219 -3.84 -4.97 -5.82
N SER A 220 -3.17 -5.54 -6.83
CA SER A 220 -3.14 -4.96 -8.18
C SER A 220 -4.25 -5.56 -9.05
N SER A 221 -5.10 -4.71 -9.62
CA SER A 221 -6.25 -5.14 -10.46
C SER A 221 -6.02 -4.85 -11.95
N ASN A 222 -4.75 -4.83 -12.37
CA ASN A 222 -4.33 -4.51 -13.74
C ASN A 222 -4.81 -5.47 -14.85
N GLN A 223 -5.76 -6.36 -14.58
CA GLN A 223 -6.31 -7.32 -15.56
C GLN A 223 -7.37 -6.69 -16.49
N GLY A 224 -7.77 -5.46 -16.19
CA GLY A 224 -8.86 -4.77 -16.84
C GLY A 224 -8.66 -4.22 -18.25
N ALA A 225 -9.73 -4.18 -19.05
CA ALA A 225 -9.74 -3.57 -20.38
C ALA A 225 -9.64 -2.04 -20.32
N ASN A 226 -10.24 -1.41 -19.31
CA ASN A 226 -10.40 0.04 -19.21
C ASN A 226 -9.24 0.73 -18.47
N CYS A 227 -8.32 -0.02 -17.87
CA CYS A 227 -7.13 0.55 -17.23
C CYS A 227 -6.25 1.33 -18.23
N PRO A 228 -5.97 2.64 -18.02
CA PRO A 228 -4.78 3.37 -18.45
C PRO A 228 -3.96 2.85 -19.64
N THR A 229 -4.53 2.58 -20.81
CA THR A 229 -3.86 1.71 -21.78
C THR A 229 -2.65 2.32 -22.48
N ARG A 230 -2.53 3.66 -22.48
CA ARG A 230 -1.64 4.34 -23.43
C ARG A 230 -0.17 4.01 -23.19
N TYR A 231 0.28 3.92 -21.93
CA TYR A 231 1.64 3.44 -21.61
C TYR A 231 1.77 2.70 -20.26
N ALA A 232 0.75 2.71 -19.38
CA ALA A 232 0.78 1.94 -18.12
C ALA A 232 0.59 0.43 -18.34
N LYS A 233 -0.09 0.03 -19.43
CA LYS A 233 -0.25 -1.39 -19.85
C LYS A 233 1.04 -2.14 -20.19
N LEU A 234 2.18 -1.46 -20.29
CA LEU A 234 3.45 -2.12 -20.58
C LEU A 234 3.88 -3.13 -19.50
N PHE A 235 3.19 -3.14 -18.35
CA PHE A 235 3.47 -4.06 -17.24
C PHE A 235 2.17 -4.61 -16.66
N VAL A 236 1.81 -5.80 -17.12
CA VAL A 236 0.86 -6.67 -16.41
C VAL A 236 1.63 -7.26 -15.23
N PRO A 237 1.30 -6.92 -13.97
CA PRO A 237 1.89 -7.61 -12.83
C PRO A 237 1.57 -9.10 -12.98
N ASP A 238 2.57 -9.93 -12.75
CA ASP A 238 2.40 -11.38 -12.74
C ASP A 238 2.02 -11.75 -11.30
N PRO A 239 0.75 -12.15 -11.02
CA PRO A 239 0.32 -12.43 -9.66
C PRO A 239 1.13 -13.55 -8.99
N SER A 240 1.78 -14.42 -9.78
CA SER A 240 2.67 -15.47 -9.27
C SER A 240 3.97 -14.91 -8.68
N LEU A 241 4.26 -13.64 -8.91
CA LEU A 241 5.45 -12.95 -8.41
C LEU A 241 5.12 -11.91 -7.34
N ASP A 242 3.85 -11.75 -6.96
CA ASP A 242 3.43 -10.73 -6.02
C ASP A 242 4.05 -10.97 -4.63
N ILE A 243 4.44 -9.85 -4.02
CA ILE A 243 4.95 -9.82 -2.66
C ILE A 243 4.04 -9.01 -1.74
N LEU A 244 4.12 -9.32 -0.45
CA LEU A 244 3.54 -8.58 0.65
C LEU A 244 4.67 -8.04 1.53
N GLY A 245 4.71 -6.73 1.75
CA GLY A 245 5.55 -6.15 2.80
C GLY A 245 4.83 -6.19 4.14
N ILE A 246 5.55 -6.49 5.21
CA ILE A 246 5.08 -6.46 6.59
C ILE A 246 6.02 -5.56 7.37
N ALA A 247 5.58 -4.34 7.66
CA ALA A 247 6.28 -3.43 8.55
C ALA A 247 5.97 -3.77 10.00
N LEU A 248 7.02 -3.89 10.79
CA LEU A 248 6.98 -4.16 12.22
C LEU A 248 7.60 -2.97 12.91
N ARG A 249 6.82 -2.22 13.68
CA ARG A 249 7.32 -1.06 14.39
C ARG A 249 7.37 -1.35 15.88
N ASP A 250 8.58 -1.32 16.41
CA ASP A 250 8.87 -1.48 17.84
C ASP A 250 8.19 -0.33 18.61
N SER A 251 7.44 -0.68 19.65
CA SER A 251 6.71 0.25 20.52
C SER A 251 7.63 1.15 21.34
N GLU A 252 8.85 0.71 21.65
CA GLU A 252 9.79 1.38 22.54
C GLU A 252 10.92 2.09 21.78
N ASN A 253 11.54 1.41 20.80
CA ASN A 253 12.85 1.86 20.27
C ASN A 253 12.80 2.60 18.94
N ARG A 254 11.62 2.84 18.37
CA ARG A 254 11.44 3.38 16.99
C ARG A 254 12.18 2.59 15.91
N LEU A 255 12.70 1.40 16.23
CA LEU A 255 13.25 0.49 15.26
C LEU A 255 12.08 -0.07 14.47
N SER A 256 12.18 -0.02 13.14
CA SER A 256 11.25 -0.71 12.26
C SER A 256 11.99 -1.85 11.58
N ALA A 257 11.42 -3.05 11.68
CA ALA A 257 11.82 -4.18 10.86
C ALA A 257 10.82 -4.31 9.70
N THR A 258 11.28 -4.82 8.58
CA THR A 258 10.40 -5.10 7.43
C THR A 258 10.65 -6.53 6.96
N ILE A 259 9.57 -7.30 6.89
CA ILE A 259 9.56 -8.62 6.27
C ILE A 259 8.94 -8.48 4.88
N VAL A 260 9.55 -9.10 3.88
CA VAL A 260 8.93 -9.27 2.57
C VAL A 260 8.55 -10.73 2.40
N LEU A 261 7.30 -11.00 2.04
CA LEU A 261 6.73 -12.33 1.83
C LEU A 261 6.37 -12.49 0.35
N SER A 262 6.84 -13.55 -0.31
CA SER A 262 6.31 -13.94 -1.62
C SER A 262 4.98 -14.64 -1.45
N ILE A 263 3.90 -14.07 -2.00
CA ILE A 263 2.53 -14.58 -1.81
C ILE A 263 2.40 -15.98 -2.41
N ASP A 264 2.82 -16.17 -3.66
CA ASP A 264 2.74 -17.47 -4.34
C ASP A 264 3.53 -18.57 -3.62
N LEU A 265 4.78 -18.30 -3.25
CA LEU A 265 5.60 -19.27 -2.52
C LEU A 265 5.00 -19.59 -1.15
N PHE A 266 4.48 -18.58 -0.45
CA PHE A 266 3.80 -18.74 0.84
C PHE A 266 2.57 -19.65 0.72
N LEU A 267 1.68 -19.38 -0.24
CA LEU A 267 0.48 -20.20 -0.47
C LEU A 267 0.86 -21.64 -0.82
N ARG A 268 1.80 -21.86 -1.75
CA ARG A 268 2.27 -23.21 -2.12
C ARG A 268 2.88 -23.96 -0.94
N LYS A 269 3.71 -23.29 -0.14
CA LYS A 269 4.35 -23.88 1.05
C LYS A 269 3.28 -24.33 2.05
N CYS A 270 2.30 -23.47 2.35
CA CYS A 270 1.23 -23.79 3.29
C CYS A 270 0.31 -24.90 2.77
N HIS A 271 -0.02 -24.91 1.49
CA HIS A 271 -0.74 -26.03 0.88
C HIS A 271 0.01 -27.36 1.02
N GLY A 272 1.33 -27.35 0.82
CA GLY A 272 2.17 -28.53 1.07
C GLY A 272 2.13 -28.98 2.52
N LEU A 273 2.19 -28.04 3.48
CA LEU A 273 2.11 -28.35 4.91
C LEU A 273 0.74 -28.91 5.31
N MET A 274 -0.36 -28.35 4.79
CA MET A 274 -1.71 -28.88 5.03
C MET A 274 -1.90 -30.30 4.47
N ALA A 275 -1.24 -30.66 3.36
CA ALA A 275 -1.30 -32.02 2.83
C ALA A 275 -0.54 -33.03 3.71
N LEU A 276 0.39 -32.56 4.55
CA LEU A 276 1.20 -33.37 5.46
C LEU A 276 0.62 -33.43 6.88
N SER A 277 -0.22 -32.47 7.27
CA SER A 277 -0.88 -32.52 8.57
C SER A 277 -1.82 -33.72 8.57
N GLU A 278 -1.47 -34.74 9.37
CA GLU A 278 -2.35 -35.87 9.63
C GLU A 278 -3.70 -35.34 10.11
N ASP A 279 -4.78 -35.96 9.64
CA ASP A 279 -6.16 -35.63 9.98
C ASP A 279 -6.40 -36.05 11.45
N THR A 280 -5.74 -35.35 12.38
CA THR A 280 -5.98 -35.47 13.81
C THR A 280 -7.40 -34.98 13.99
N GLY A 281 -8.38 -35.89 14.10
CA GLY A 281 -9.82 -35.65 13.99
C GLY A 281 -10.47 -34.63 14.95
N GLN A 282 -9.71 -33.68 15.49
CA GLN A 282 -10.19 -32.42 16.02
C GLN A 282 -10.21 -31.38 14.88
N HIS A 283 -11.35 -30.70 14.72
CA HIS A 283 -11.57 -29.59 13.79
C HIS A 283 -10.70 -28.33 14.06
N ALA A 284 -9.49 -28.48 14.58
CA ALA A 284 -8.58 -27.40 14.88
C ALA A 284 -7.98 -26.86 13.56
N THR A 285 -8.03 -25.54 13.38
CA THR A 285 -7.33 -24.87 12.27
C THR A 285 -5.83 -25.15 12.37
N PRO A 286 -5.19 -25.70 11.32
CA PRO A 286 -3.77 -26.00 11.35
C PRO A 286 -2.95 -24.73 11.57
N THR A 287 -1.97 -24.81 12.46
CA THR A 287 -1.07 -23.70 12.81
C THR A 287 0.38 -24.14 12.57
N PHE A 288 1.12 -23.35 11.82
CA PHE A 288 2.50 -23.65 11.43
C PHE A 288 3.48 -22.68 12.11
N GLU A 289 4.52 -23.23 12.70
CA GLU A 289 5.62 -22.47 13.30
C GLU A 289 6.49 -21.82 12.22
N TRP A 290 7.17 -20.71 12.55
CA TRP A 290 8.00 -19.95 11.61
C TRP A 290 8.96 -20.86 10.84
N GLU A 291 9.65 -21.77 11.51
CA GLU A 291 10.66 -22.67 10.94
C GLU A 291 10.08 -23.58 9.84
N GLN A 292 8.78 -23.86 9.86
CA GLN A 292 8.11 -24.72 8.90
C GLN A 292 7.76 -23.99 7.61
N TRP A 293 7.33 -22.71 7.68
CA TRP A 293 6.79 -21.98 6.54
C TRP A 293 7.62 -20.76 6.12
N GLY A 294 8.26 -20.07 7.07
CA GLY A 294 8.82 -18.72 6.90
C GLY A 294 10.12 -18.61 6.12
N PRO A 295 11.20 -19.35 6.47
CA PRO A 295 12.54 -19.12 5.92
C PRO A 295 12.62 -19.10 4.39
N ASP A 296 11.91 -20.01 3.71
CA ASP A 296 11.97 -20.16 2.25
C ASP A 296 11.15 -19.10 1.49
N VAL A 297 10.14 -18.51 2.13
CA VAL A 297 9.14 -17.65 1.46
C VAL A 297 9.25 -16.19 1.86
N THR A 298 10.10 -15.89 2.84
CA THR A 298 10.28 -14.54 3.39
C THR A 298 11.71 -14.03 3.24
N ARG A 299 11.85 -12.71 3.31
CA ARG A 299 13.09 -11.97 3.43
C ARG A 299 12.96 -10.96 4.56
N TRP A 300 13.78 -11.09 5.60
CA TRP A 300 13.98 -9.98 6.53
C TRP A 300 14.92 -8.96 5.89
N LEU A 301 14.48 -7.72 5.82
CA LEU A 301 15.31 -6.60 5.41
C LEU A 301 16.21 -6.18 6.59
N PRO A 302 17.44 -5.74 6.33
CA PRO A 302 18.33 -5.31 7.41
C PRO A 302 17.76 -4.10 8.16
N ASP A 303 18.11 -3.93 9.45
CA ASP A 303 17.57 -2.88 10.35
C ASP A 303 17.73 -1.44 9.82
N ASN A 304 18.67 -1.24 8.91
CA ASN A 304 18.90 0.05 8.26
C ASN A 304 17.96 0.31 7.07
N THR A 305 17.07 -0.61 6.74
CA THR A 305 16.16 -0.56 5.61
C THR A 305 14.73 -0.30 6.09
N ARG A 306 14.27 0.93 5.90
CA ARG A 306 12.93 1.37 6.26
C ARG A 306 11.97 1.17 5.09
N GLY A 307 11.15 0.13 5.20
CA GLY A 307 10.07 -0.16 4.25
C GLY A 307 8.76 0.58 4.54
N ASP A 308 8.61 1.14 5.74
CA ASP A 308 7.41 1.85 6.24
C ASP A 308 7.27 3.29 5.71
N SER A 309 8.10 3.68 4.74
CA SER A 309 8.17 5.03 4.20
C SER A 309 6.97 5.46 3.34
N GLY A 310 5.86 4.73 3.35
CA GLY A 310 4.61 5.04 2.64
C GLY A 310 3.60 3.88 2.71
N PRO A 311 2.29 4.14 2.51
CA PRO A 311 1.25 3.10 2.58
C PRO A 311 1.31 2.10 1.41
N ARG A 312 1.86 2.51 0.26
CA ARG A 312 1.84 1.76 -1.01
C ARG A 312 3.26 1.62 -1.58
N THR A 313 4.18 1.09 -0.77
CA THR A 313 5.59 0.90 -1.17
C THR A 313 5.84 -0.38 -1.96
N VAL A 314 4.84 -1.26 -2.07
CA VAL A 314 4.94 -2.58 -2.70
C VAL A 314 3.99 -2.68 -3.89
N TYR A 315 4.51 -3.18 -5.00
CA TYR A 315 3.74 -3.46 -6.20
C TYR A 315 4.35 -4.64 -6.95
N GLY A 316 3.54 -5.65 -7.26
CA GLY A 316 4.01 -6.85 -7.92
C GLY A 316 5.12 -7.53 -7.11
N ALA A 317 6.23 -7.86 -7.77
CA ALA A 317 7.43 -8.43 -7.17
C ALA A 317 8.40 -7.40 -6.56
N ARG A 318 8.01 -6.13 -6.40
CA ARG A 318 8.94 -5.04 -6.10
C ARG A 318 8.49 -4.19 -4.93
N MET A 319 9.49 -3.63 -4.25
CA MET A 319 9.30 -2.76 -3.11
C MET A 319 10.27 -1.59 -3.18
N VAL A 320 9.82 -0.40 -2.77
CA VAL A 320 10.70 0.74 -2.50
C VAL A 320 10.97 0.86 -1.01
N ALA A 321 12.19 1.22 -0.65
CA ALA A 321 12.59 1.45 0.74
C ALA A 321 13.62 2.58 0.84
N MET A 322 13.77 3.13 2.05
CA MET A 322 14.91 3.98 2.40
C MET A 322 15.97 3.15 3.10
N ILE A 323 17.22 3.24 2.66
CA ILE A 323 18.36 2.46 3.20
C ILE A 323 19.37 3.43 3.81
N PHE A 324 19.76 3.19 5.07
CA PHE A 324 20.74 3.98 5.81
C PHE A 324 22.11 3.29 5.84
N ASP A 325 23.15 3.89 5.27
CA ASP A 325 24.50 3.27 5.25
C ASP A 325 25.34 3.55 6.52
N GLY A 326 24.74 4.16 7.56
CA GLY A 326 25.45 4.67 8.72
C GLY A 326 25.82 6.16 8.64
N ARG A 327 25.74 6.76 7.44
CA ARG A 327 26.09 8.17 7.18
C ARG A 327 24.98 8.94 6.48
N ALA A 328 24.29 8.31 5.53
CA ALA A 328 23.27 8.92 4.71
C ALA A 328 22.13 7.95 4.40
N TYR A 329 20.98 8.51 4.05
CA TYR A 329 19.83 7.76 3.56
C TYR A 329 19.81 7.77 2.03
N TYR A 330 19.51 6.63 1.45
CA TYR A 330 19.39 6.41 0.02
C TYR A 330 18.06 5.73 -0.29
N ASN A 331 17.57 5.91 -1.51
CA ASN A 331 16.39 5.21 -1.99
C ASN A 331 16.82 3.88 -2.62
N GLY A 332 16.21 2.79 -2.19
CA GLY A 332 16.39 1.45 -2.76
C GLY A 332 15.14 0.99 -3.49
N LEU A 333 15.32 0.38 -4.66
CA LEU A 333 14.31 -0.47 -5.28
C LEU A 333 14.74 -1.93 -5.07
N LEU A 334 13.93 -2.66 -4.32
CA LEU A 334 14.07 -4.09 -4.08
C LEU A 334 13.20 -4.85 -5.08
N ASP A 335 13.78 -5.83 -5.75
CA ASP A 335 13.11 -6.64 -6.78
C ASP A 335 13.29 -8.12 -6.45
N PHE A 336 12.18 -8.78 -6.16
CA PHE A 336 12.08 -10.17 -5.75
C PHE A 336 11.73 -11.10 -6.92
N ASN A 337 11.74 -10.60 -8.17
CA ASN A 337 11.47 -11.41 -9.34
C ASN A 337 12.63 -12.41 -9.60
N PRO A 338 12.39 -13.73 -9.49
CA PRO A 338 13.43 -14.75 -9.62
C PRO A 338 14.07 -14.77 -11.00
N ARG A 339 13.29 -14.52 -12.08
CA ARG A 339 13.82 -14.47 -13.45
C ARG A 339 14.87 -13.37 -13.57
N THR A 340 14.58 -12.21 -12.99
CA THR A 340 15.49 -11.09 -13.11
C THR A 340 16.73 -11.26 -12.25
N ILE A 341 16.60 -11.93 -11.10
CA ILE A 341 17.71 -12.28 -10.21
C ILE A 341 18.69 -13.24 -10.92
N LEU A 342 18.18 -14.30 -11.55
CA LEU A 342 18.99 -15.32 -12.21
C LEU A 342 19.84 -14.79 -13.38
N HIS A 343 19.36 -13.76 -14.07
CA HIS A 343 20.04 -13.16 -15.22
C HIS A 343 20.89 -11.93 -14.87
N SER A 344 20.87 -11.48 -13.61
CA SER A 344 21.63 -10.29 -13.20
C SER A 344 23.05 -10.65 -12.76
N PRO A 345 24.05 -9.80 -13.04
CA PRO A 345 25.35 -9.94 -12.41
C PRO A 345 25.22 -9.76 -10.88
N ALA A 346 26.11 -10.39 -10.12
CA ALA A 346 26.09 -10.30 -8.65
C ALA A 346 26.22 -8.84 -8.16
N LYS A 347 27.04 -8.04 -8.86
CA LYS A 347 27.21 -6.60 -8.65
C LYS A 347 27.35 -5.88 -9.99
N GLU A 348 26.76 -4.71 -10.07
CA GLU A 348 26.85 -3.82 -11.23
C GLU A 348 26.79 -2.37 -10.73
N LYS A 349 27.53 -1.47 -11.37
CA LYS A 349 27.47 -0.04 -11.09
C LYS A 349 27.01 0.68 -12.35
N GLY A 350 25.83 1.28 -12.28
CA GLY A 350 25.30 2.16 -13.31
C GLY A 350 25.59 3.63 -12.98
N ASP A 351 25.20 4.51 -13.90
CA ASP A 351 25.45 5.96 -13.78
C ASP A 351 24.82 6.56 -12.51
N ASP A 352 23.64 6.07 -12.11
CA ASP A 352 22.87 6.61 -10.98
C ASP A 352 22.47 5.53 -9.94
N TYR A 353 23.03 4.32 -10.01
CA TYR A 353 22.70 3.24 -9.07
C TYR A 353 23.84 2.23 -8.85
N GLU A 354 23.78 1.57 -7.70
CA GLU A 354 24.56 0.37 -7.39
C GLU A 354 23.61 -0.81 -7.28
N LEU A 355 23.89 -1.87 -8.03
CA LEU A 355 23.13 -3.11 -8.03
C LEU A 355 23.83 -4.14 -7.16
N THR A 356 23.07 -4.84 -6.32
CA THR A 356 23.53 -6.02 -5.60
C THR A 356 22.46 -7.10 -5.62
N VAL A 357 22.86 -8.33 -5.91
CA VAL A 357 21.98 -9.50 -5.81
C VAL A 357 22.26 -10.22 -4.50
N GLN A 358 21.21 -10.44 -3.71
CA GLN A 358 21.21 -11.12 -2.42
C GLN A 358 20.45 -12.44 -2.55
N ILE A 359 21.18 -13.55 -2.61
CA ILE A 359 20.64 -14.92 -2.70
C ILE A 359 20.88 -15.74 -1.44
N GLU A 360 21.78 -15.26 -0.58
CA GLU A 360 22.20 -15.98 0.61
C GLU A 360 21.14 -15.91 1.70
N GLU A 361 21.12 -16.94 2.56
CA GLU A 361 20.32 -16.92 3.78
C GLU A 361 20.76 -15.72 4.64
N THR A 362 19.78 -15.08 5.26
CA THR A 362 20.04 -14.01 6.22
C THR A 362 19.50 -14.38 7.57
N GLU A 363 20.37 -14.14 8.54
CA GLU A 363 20.11 -14.30 9.96
C GLU A 363 20.01 -12.91 10.58
N ILE A 364 18.93 -12.67 11.29
CA ILE A 364 18.79 -11.53 12.18
C ILE A 364 18.63 -12.04 13.61
N ILE A 365 19.10 -11.27 14.58
CA ILE A 365 18.94 -11.59 16.00
C ILE A 365 17.92 -10.62 16.57
N LEU A 366 16.69 -11.10 16.83
CA LEU A 366 15.65 -10.32 17.50
C LEU A 366 15.38 -10.91 18.87
N HIS A 367 15.52 -10.09 19.92
CA HIS A 367 15.32 -10.49 21.32
C HIS A 367 16.05 -11.80 21.70
N GLY A 368 17.28 -11.99 21.18
CA GLY A 368 18.09 -13.18 21.44
C GLY A 368 17.73 -14.43 20.62
N ARG A 369 16.69 -14.38 19.77
CA ARG A 369 16.35 -15.44 18.83
C ARG A 369 16.99 -15.17 17.47
N VAL A 370 17.65 -16.18 16.91
CA VAL A 370 18.14 -16.16 15.53
C VAL A 370 16.98 -16.48 14.61
N ILE A 371 16.67 -15.56 13.69
CA ILE A 371 15.59 -15.72 12.70
C ILE A 371 16.21 -15.79 11.32
N LYS A 372 15.92 -16.87 10.60
CA LYS A 372 16.41 -17.13 9.25
C LYS A 372 15.39 -16.73 8.18
N SER A 373 15.89 -16.25 7.03
CA SER A 373 15.11 -16.01 5.82
C SER A 373 15.97 -16.08 4.56
N ARG A 374 15.40 -16.50 3.43
CA ARG A 374 16.15 -16.83 2.21
C ARG A 374 15.45 -16.42 0.91
N LEU A 375 14.36 -15.65 0.95
CA LEU A 375 13.75 -15.16 -0.28
C LEU A 375 14.76 -14.25 -1.02
N PRO A 376 15.16 -14.61 -2.26
CA PRO A 376 16.17 -13.85 -3.00
C PRO A 376 15.69 -12.46 -3.36
N CYS A 377 16.61 -11.49 -3.36
CA CYS A 377 16.30 -10.11 -3.68
C CYS A 377 17.40 -9.47 -4.51
N ARG A 378 17.02 -8.64 -5.47
CA ARG A 378 17.91 -7.74 -6.19
C ARG A 378 17.68 -6.33 -5.70
N VAL A 379 18.73 -5.71 -5.17
CA VAL A 379 18.70 -4.36 -4.61
C VAL A 379 19.34 -3.39 -5.58
N ARG A 380 18.59 -2.37 -5.99
CA ARG A 380 19.09 -1.21 -6.75
C ARG A 380 19.12 0.00 -5.84
N LEU A 381 20.31 0.33 -5.34
CA LEU A 381 20.55 1.46 -4.47
C LEU A 381 20.83 2.71 -5.32
N SER A 382 20.07 3.78 -5.13
CA SER A 382 20.35 5.08 -5.77
C SER A 382 21.68 5.64 -5.31
N THR A 383 22.54 6.12 -6.22
CA THR A 383 23.77 6.85 -5.85
C THR A 383 23.47 8.28 -5.38
N ARG A 384 22.27 8.78 -5.68
CA ARG A 384 21.82 10.11 -5.25
C ARG A 384 21.40 10.11 -3.79
N ARG A 385 21.99 11.04 -3.02
CA ARG A 385 21.66 11.33 -1.63
C ARG A 385 20.46 12.29 -1.57
N GLU A 386 19.28 11.75 -1.79
CA GLU A 386 18.04 12.50 -1.64
C GLU A 386 17.10 11.77 -0.69
N GLN A 387 16.60 12.49 0.31
CA GLN A 387 15.59 12.00 1.23
C GLN A 387 14.21 12.31 0.64
N TYR A 388 13.47 11.24 0.35
CA TYR A 388 12.07 11.30 0.00
C TYR A 388 11.24 10.77 1.17
N TRP A 389 10.10 11.41 1.40
CA TRP A 389 9.07 10.93 2.31
C TRP A 389 7.93 10.36 1.47
N ASN A 390 7.15 9.45 2.06
CA ASN A 390 5.97 8.87 1.43
C ASN A 390 6.30 8.26 0.06
N LEU A 391 7.38 7.47 0.01
CA LEU A 391 7.72 6.71 -1.19
C LEU A 391 6.59 5.73 -1.48
N SER A 392 6.11 5.74 -2.71
CA SER A 392 5.12 4.80 -3.20
C SER A 392 5.57 4.24 -4.54
N LEU A 393 5.29 2.97 -4.78
CA LEU A 393 5.63 2.28 -6.01
C LEU A 393 4.34 1.89 -6.72
N GLN A 394 4.19 2.31 -7.97
CA GLN A 394 3.09 1.88 -8.82
C GLN A 394 3.64 1.46 -10.18
N ALA A 395 3.50 0.17 -10.53
CA ALA A 395 4.10 -0.44 -11.70
C ALA A 395 5.63 -0.22 -11.76
N ASN A 396 6.08 0.78 -12.52
CA ASN A 396 7.49 1.16 -12.62
C ASN A 396 7.78 2.55 -12.05
N THR A 397 6.75 3.29 -11.69
CA THR A 397 6.86 4.67 -11.25
C THR A 397 7.04 4.70 -9.75
N ILE A 398 8.08 5.41 -9.31
CA ILE A 398 8.30 5.72 -7.89
C ILE A 398 7.82 7.14 -7.67
N ILE A 399 6.90 7.32 -6.74
CA ILE A 399 6.43 8.64 -6.33
C ILE A 399 6.99 8.91 -4.95
N GLY A 400 7.50 10.11 -4.74
CA GLY A 400 8.04 10.52 -3.46
C GLY A 400 7.88 12.02 -3.25
N ARG A 401 7.64 12.40 -2.00
CA ARG A 401 7.63 13.80 -1.57
C ARG A 401 9.05 14.19 -1.17
N LYS A 402 9.61 15.24 -1.78
CA LYS A 402 10.96 15.70 -1.40
C LYS A 402 10.89 16.52 -0.11
N VAL A 403 11.85 16.29 0.79
CA VAL A 403 12.04 17.16 1.95
C VAL A 403 12.79 18.40 1.50
N SER A 404 12.15 19.56 1.51
CA SER A 404 12.85 20.83 1.36
C SER A 404 13.52 21.18 2.69
N VAL A 405 14.85 21.20 2.71
CA VAL A 405 15.62 21.65 3.89
C VAL A 405 15.50 23.17 4.08
N GLU A 406 15.19 23.92 3.01
CA GLU A 406 15.26 25.39 3.00
C GLU A 406 13.97 26.11 3.39
N SER A 407 12.85 25.39 3.57
CA SER A 407 11.63 25.96 4.15
C SER A 407 10.65 24.84 4.48
N PRO A 408 10.14 24.74 5.73
CA PRO A 408 9.05 23.82 6.06
C PRO A 408 7.70 24.18 5.40
N LEU A 409 7.66 25.22 4.55
CA LEU A 409 6.43 25.68 3.88
C LEU A 409 6.36 25.37 2.39
N ASN A 410 7.44 24.95 1.73
CA ASN A 410 7.46 24.67 0.29
C ASN A 410 7.74 23.19 -0.01
N HIS A 411 6.69 22.37 -0.02
CA HIS A 411 6.80 20.95 -0.38
C HIS A 411 6.47 20.73 -1.85
N TYR A 412 7.42 20.15 -2.59
CA TYR A 412 7.22 19.73 -3.97
C TYR A 412 6.97 18.22 -4.00
N LEU A 413 5.88 17.80 -4.64
CA LEU A 413 5.74 16.41 -5.05
C LEU A 413 6.60 16.21 -6.30
N ASN A 414 7.58 15.32 -6.20
CA ASN A 414 8.36 14.91 -7.35
C ASN A 414 7.79 13.59 -7.85
N ILE A 415 7.14 13.63 -9.00
CA ILE A 415 6.81 12.41 -9.73
C ILE A 415 8.11 11.95 -10.38
N ILE A 416 8.75 10.97 -9.77
CA ILE A 416 9.96 10.38 -10.32
C ILE A 416 9.52 9.32 -11.35
N ASN A 417 9.21 9.77 -12.56
CA ASN A 417 8.81 8.88 -13.64
C ASN A 417 10.03 8.07 -14.13
N ARG A 418 10.28 6.93 -13.47
CA ARG A 418 11.37 5.99 -13.81
C ARG A 418 10.77 4.85 -14.60
N ARG A 419 11.38 4.51 -15.74
CA ARG A 419 11.13 3.19 -16.35
C ARG A 419 12.05 2.19 -15.68
N ALA A 420 11.52 1.39 -14.75
CA ALA A 420 12.20 0.19 -14.26
C ALA A 420 12.16 -0.94 -15.32
N CYS A 421 12.72 -0.69 -16.51
CA CYS A 421 12.92 -1.71 -17.53
C CYS A 421 14.09 -2.64 -17.16
N SER A 422 14.10 -3.84 -17.75
CA SER A 422 15.07 -4.91 -17.48
C SER A 422 16.52 -4.59 -17.85
N THR A 423 16.79 -3.54 -18.63
CA THR A 423 18.13 -3.28 -19.20
C THR A 423 18.66 -1.86 -19.05
N SER A 424 17.91 -0.90 -18.47
CA SER A 424 18.43 0.45 -18.23
C SER A 424 17.66 1.18 -17.15
N PHE A 425 18.34 1.60 -16.10
CA PHE A 425 17.85 2.57 -15.12
C PHE A 425 18.29 3.97 -15.60
N ARG A 426 17.36 4.78 -16.12
CA ARG A 426 17.62 6.20 -16.43
C ARG A 426 16.71 7.09 -15.62
N PHE A 427 17.29 8.09 -14.97
CA PHE A 427 16.56 9.09 -14.20
C PHE A 427 16.03 10.17 -15.16
N CYS A 428 14.72 10.19 -15.41
CA CYS A 428 14.04 11.38 -15.92
C CYS A 428 13.38 12.09 -14.73
N LEU A 429 13.95 13.21 -14.30
CA LEU A 429 13.26 14.10 -13.36
C LEU A 429 12.17 14.84 -14.14
N GLY A 430 10.92 14.53 -13.85
CA GLY A 430 9.82 15.46 -14.06
C GLY A 430 9.60 16.19 -12.74
N THR A 431 10.13 17.40 -12.61
CA THR A 431 9.62 18.30 -11.55
C THR A 431 8.24 18.74 -12.01
N LEU A 432 7.18 18.24 -11.39
CA LEU A 432 5.87 18.87 -11.55
C LEU A 432 5.93 20.16 -10.74
N LEU A 433 6.29 21.27 -11.40
CA LEU A 433 6.13 22.59 -10.82
C LEU A 433 4.63 22.83 -10.71
N ILE A 434 4.06 22.60 -9.54
CA ILE A 434 2.69 22.99 -9.23
C ILE A 434 2.71 24.52 -9.16
N PRO A 435 2.05 25.24 -10.09
CA PRO A 435 2.05 26.70 -10.05
C PRO A 435 1.31 27.14 -8.78
N GLY A 436 2.00 27.87 -7.91
CA GLY A 436 1.31 28.67 -6.90
C GLY A 436 0.45 29.69 -7.62
N ASN A 437 -0.84 29.74 -7.30
CA ASN A 437 -1.77 30.75 -7.81
C ASN A 437 -1.26 32.15 -7.44
N LEU A 438 -0.57 32.81 -8.38
CA LEU A 438 -0.46 34.27 -8.40
C LEU A 438 -1.65 34.79 -9.20
N TYR A 439 -2.79 34.89 -8.51
CA TYR A 439 -3.90 35.70 -8.97
C TYR A 439 -3.48 37.18 -8.85
N HIS A 440 -3.11 37.79 -9.98
CA HIS A 440 -3.09 39.25 -10.11
C HIS A 440 -4.17 39.64 -11.14
N PRO A 441 -5.13 40.52 -10.78
CA PRO A 441 -6.09 41.01 -11.74
C PRO A 441 -5.39 42.04 -12.63
N LYS A 442 -5.23 41.74 -13.91
CA LYS A 442 -4.96 42.77 -14.92
C LYS A 442 -6.20 42.92 -15.79
N GLY A 443 -6.80 44.10 -15.66
CA GLY A 443 -8.01 44.50 -16.34
C GLY A 443 -7.88 44.38 -17.85
N PHE A 444 -8.92 43.81 -18.44
CA PHE A 444 -9.20 43.95 -19.85
C PHE A 444 -10.03 45.22 -20.05
N LYS A 445 -9.45 46.16 -20.79
CA LYS A 445 -10.19 47.19 -21.51
C LYS A 445 -10.95 46.53 -22.66
N GLU A 446 -12.19 46.94 -22.84
CA GLU A 446 -12.94 46.77 -24.08
C GLU A 446 -12.12 47.24 -25.29
N PRO A 447 -12.44 46.70 -26.47
CA PRO A 447 -12.89 47.64 -27.48
C PRO A 447 -14.20 47.23 -28.14
N HIS A 448 -15.02 48.26 -28.31
CA HIS A 448 -16.15 48.34 -29.20
C HIS A 448 -15.73 48.26 -30.69
N ILE A 449 -16.61 47.59 -31.46
CA ILE A 449 -17.07 47.89 -32.83
C ILE A 449 -16.08 47.64 -33.99
N LEU A 450 -16.39 46.62 -34.81
CA LEU A 450 -17.17 46.77 -36.05
C LEU A 450 -18.05 45.54 -36.27
#